data_AF-E0SQI0-F1
#
_entry.id   AF-E0SQI0-F1
#
_cell.length_a   1.000
_cell.length_b   1.000
_cell.length_c   1.000
_cell.angle_alpha   90.00
_cell.angle_beta   90.00
_cell.angle_gamma   90.00
#
_symmetry.space_group_name_H-M   'P 1'
#
loop_
_entity.id
_entity.type
_entity.pdbx_description
1 polymer ?
#
loop_
_entity_poly.entity_id
_entity_poly.type
_entity_poly.pdbx_seq_one_letter_code
_entity_poly.pdbx_strand_id
1 'polypeptide(L)'
;MDYSIIVREVADTLENITWGLNKSYSNKINSLTIFIASIMLTITGAYSSSYILKLIIIIFSLSILISLSNIGILKNALKTYLYVNTFAFFLGLPTLFIYRSSDVLISILETMLTVTAASSPMIVLFILIGLRNIVKALGYFSKHLETIVSIFIALIPKLSRIVSDIIIARMSRNIGGNNIRSTWSILSISIADAIVHTNALSQNLTLAIMSRDIGSNENSKTCIGFKPLDIILLLATSYVMVLGLVVLK
;
A
#
# COMPACT_ATOMS: atom_id res chain seq x y z
N MET A 1 6.17 -19.43 -22.82
CA MET A 1 5.43 -18.61 -21.86
C MET A 1 5.45 -17.18 -22.38
N ASP A 2 4.29 -16.59 -22.63
CA ASP A 2 4.20 -15.21 -23.13
C ASP A 2 4.52 -14.22 -22.02
N TYR A 3 5.78 -13.77 -21.96
CA TYR A 3 6.24 -12.73 -21.03
C TYR A 3 5.43 -11.43 -21.16
N SER A 4 4.82 -11.18 -22.33
CA SER A 4 3.94 -10.05 -22.58
C SER A 4 2.67 -10.07 -21.72
N ILE A 5 2.13 -11.25 -21.40
CA ILE A 5 0.92 -11.41 -20.58
C ILE A 5 1.26 -11.08 -19.13
N ILE A 6 2.36 -11.62 -18.61
CA ILE A 6 2.81 -11.42 -17.22
C ILE A 6 3.11 -9.93 -16.97
N VAL A 7 3.81 -9.28 -17.90
CA VAL A 7 4.20 -7.88 -17.76
C VAL A 7 2.97 -6.95 -17.80
N ARG A 8 1.98 -7.24 -18.66
CA ARG A 8 0.71 -6.47 -18.69
C ARG A 8 -0.13 -6.68 -17.44
N GLU A 9 -0.19 -7.90 -16.91
CA GLU A 9 -0.89 -8.20 -15.66
C GLU A 9 -0.30 -7.43 -14.46
N VAL A 10 1.02 -7.20 -14.44
CA VAL A 10 1.67 -6.35 -13.44
C VAL A 10 1.24 -4.88 -13.57
N ALA A 11 1.10 -4.36 -14.80
CA ALA A 11 0.61 -3.00 -15.02
C ALA A 11 -0.86 -2.83 -14.59
N ASP A 12 -1.72 -3.80 -14.90
CA ASP A 12 -3.14 -3.78 -14.53
C ASP A 12 -3.35 -3.95 -13.03
N THR A 13 -2.52 -4.75 -12.36
CA THR A 13 -2.55 -4.87 -10.89
C THR A 13 -2.08 -3.58 -10.20
N LEU A 14 -1.05 -2.91 -10.73
CA LEU A 14 -0.63 -1.58 -10.25
C LEU A 14 -1.71 -0.52 -10.45
N GLU A 15 -2.44 -0.58 -11.56
CA GLU A 15 -3.61 0.28 -11.78
C GLU A 15 -4.69 0.03 -10.72
N ASN A 16 -5.03 -1.23 -10.46
CA ASN A 16 -6.01 -1.58 -9.42
C ASN A 16 -5.60 -1.14 -8.01
N ILE A 17 -4.30 -1.18 -7.68
CA ILE A 17 -3.76 -0.72 -6.39
C ILE A 17 -3.77 0.81 -6.29
N THR A 18 -3.45 1.51 -7.38
CA THR A 18 -3.41 2.98 -7.41
C THR A 18 -4.79 3.60 -7.33
N TRP A 19 -5.78 3.04 -8.04
CA TRP A 19 -7.15 3.54 -8.05
C TRP A 19 -8.04 2.98 -6.93
N GLY A 20 -7.65 1.86 -6.32
CA GLY A 20 -8.41 1.16 -5.30
C GLY A 20 -9.50 0.26 -5.90
N LEU A 21 -9.76 -0.87 -5.24
CA LEU A 21 -10.69 -1.90 -5.73
C LEU A 21 -12.17 -1.60 -5.43
N ASN A 22 -12.47 -0.63 -4.55
CA ASN A 22 -13.84 -0.41 -4.07
C ASN A 22 -14.27 1.07 -4.13
N LYS A 23 -14.73 1.51 -5.31
CA LYS A 23 -15.31 2.87 -5.51
C LYS A 23 -16.53 3.14 -4.63
N SER A 24 -17.27 2.11 -4.21
CA SER A 24 -18.49 2.25 -3.39
C SER A 24 -18.18 2.73 -1.97
N TYR A 25 -17.05 2.30 -1.39
CA TYR A 25 -16.71 2.61 -0.01
C TYR A 25 -16.03 3.97 0.18
N SER A 26 -15.29 4.42 -0.84
CA SER A 26 -14.81 5.81 -0.95
C SER A 26 -15.92 6.85 -0.73
N ASN A 27 -17.18 6.47 -0.98
CA ASN A 27 -18.33 7.35 -0.80
C ASN A 27 -19.04 7.16 0.54
N LYS A 28 -18.78 6.10 1.33
CA LYS A 28 -19.51 5.81 2.57
C LYS A 28 -18.79 6.26 3.84
N ILE A 29 -17.46 6.20 3.84
CA ILE A 29 -16.62 6.57 4.99
C ILE A 29 -15.56 7.56 4.51
N ASN A 30 -15.27 8.57 5.33
CA ASN A 30 -14.27 9.58 5.03
C ASN A 30 -12.86 8.96 5.02
N SER A 31 -12.09 9.23 3.97
CA SER A 31 -10.75 8.68 3.79
C SER A 31 -9.77 9.10 4.88
N LEU A 32 -9.93 10.32 5.43
CA LEU A 32 -9.14 10.79 6.57
C LEU A 32 -9.40 9.96 7.82
N THR A 33 -10.66 9.60 8.07
CA THR A 33 -11.03 8.85 9.27
C THR A 33 -10.43 7.46 9.27
N ILE A 34 -10.53 6.73 8.16
CA ILE A 34 -9.93 5.40 8.05
C ILE A 34 -8.40 5.51 8.09
N PHE A 35 -7.80 6.54 7.49
CA PHE A 35 -6.37 6.76 7.55
C PHE A 35 -5.87 6.90 9.00
N ILE A 36 -6.50 7.76 9.79
CA ILE A 36 -6.17 7.95 11.20
C ILE A 36 -6.41 6.66 12.00
N ALA A 37 -7.56 6.03 11.81
CA ALA A 37 -7.92 4.79 12.49
C ALA A 37 -6.92 3.66 12.22
N SER A 38 -6.50 3.49 10.96
CA SER A 38 -5.51 2.49 10.58
C SER A 38 -4.15 2.80 11.16
N ILE A 39 -3.70 4.06 11.17
CA ILE A 39 -2.42 4.45 11.81
C ILE A 39 -2.47 4.13 13.31
N MET A 40 -3.55 4.52 14.00
CA MET A 40 -3.71 4.28 15.43
C MET A 40 -3.68 2.78 15.77
N LEU A 41 -4.40 1.96 15.00
CA LEU A 41 -4.39 0.50 15.17
C LEU A 41 -3.03 -0.12 14.86
N THR A 42 -2.31 0.39 13.85
CA THR A 42 -0.96 -0.08 13.50
C THR A 42 0.02 0.17 14.65
N ILE A 43 0.00 1.39 15.20
CA ILE A 43 0.84 1.76 16.35
C ILE A 43 0.49 0.88 17.56
N THR A 44 -0.80 0.70 17.84
CA THR A 44 -1.25 -0.14 18.95
C THR A 44 -0.83 -1.60 18.77
N GLY A 45 -0.94 -2.15 17.56
CA GLY A 45 -0.53 -3.52 17.24
C GLY A 45 0.99 -3.72 17.33
N ALA A 46 1.77 -2.72 16.92
CA ALA A 46 3.23 -2.77 16.96
C ALA A 46 3.81 -2.71 18.37
N TYR A 47 3.23 -1.88 19.25
CA TYR A 47 3.75 -1.64 20.61
C TYR A 47 3.04 -2.41 21.72
N SER A 48 1.96 -3.14 21.42
CA SER A 48 1.30 -4.00 22.41
C SER A 48 2.21 -5.14 22.85
N SER A 49 2.30 -5.39 24.16
CA SER A 49 2.91 -6.60 24.71
C SER A 49 1.93 -7.79 24.72
N SER A 50 0.62 -7.53 24.80
CA SER A 50 -0.39 -8.58 24.95
C SER A 50 -0.73 -9.30 23.65
N TYR A 51 -0.62 -10.63 23.66
CA TYR A 51 -1.05 -11.51 22.56
C TYR A 51 -2.55 -11.38 22.27
N ILE A 52 -3.37 -11.25 23.32
CA ILE A 52 -4.84 -11.15 23.21
C ILE A 52 -5.19 -9.89 22.42
N LEU A 53 -4.56 -8.77 22.73
CA LEU A 53 -4.85 -7.50 22.06
C LEU A 53 -4.42 -7.52 20.59
N LYS A 54 -3.25 -8.11 20.29
CA LYS A 54 -2.79 -8.31 18.91
C LYS A 54 -3.78 -9.17 18.11
N LEU A 55 -4.31 -10.25 18.70
CA LEU A 55 -5.36 -11.07 18.07
C LEU A 55 -6.66 -10.30 17.84
N ILE A 56 -7.09 -9.47 18.79
CA ILE A 56 -8.27 -8.62 18.63
C ILE A 56 -8.10 -7.66 17.43
N ILE A 57 -6.93 -7.04 17.27
CA ILE A 57 -6.64 -6.16 16.13
C ILE A 57 -6.73 -6.92 14.81
N ILE A 58 -6.14 -8.13 14.74
CA ILE A 58 -6.19 -8.98 13.55
C ILE A 58 -7.66 -9.34 13.22
N ILE A 59 -8.43 -9.82 14.20
CA ILE A 59 -9.84 -10.18 14.02
C ILE A 59 -10.68 -8.98 13.58
N PHE A 60 -10.46 -7.82 14.19
CA PHE A 60 -11.15 -6.58 13.83
C PHE A 60 -10.83 -6.14 12.39
N SER A 61 -9.56 -6.21 11.98
CA SER A 61 -9.17 -5.89 10.61
C SER A 61 -9.74 -6.89 9.58
N LEU A 62 -9.78 -8.17 9.92
CA LEU A 62 -10.37 -9.22 9.07
C LEU A 62 -11.89 -9.08 8.97
N SER A 63 -12.59 -8.75 10.06
CA SER A 63 -14.04 -8.58 10.03
C SER A 63 -14.46 -7.40 9.15
N ILE A 64 -13.70 -6.30 9.18
CA ILE A 64 -13.85 -5.19 8.24
C ILE A 64 -13.63 -5.67 6.81
N LEU A 65 -12.60 -6.47 6.54
CA LEU A 65 -12.31 -6.96 5.21
C LEU A 65 -13.39 -7.92 4.69
N ILE A 66 -13.87 -8.84 5.51
CA ILE A 66 -14.92 -9.81 5.16
C ILE A 66 -16.25 -9.10 4.91
N SER A 67 -16.62 -8.13 5.75
CA SER A 67 -17.89 -7.41 5.61
C SER A 67 -17.97 -6.59 4.32
N LEU A 68 -16.84 -6.24 3.71
CA LEU A 68 -16.75 -5.18 2.70
C LEU A 68 -16.21 -5.62 1.35
N SER A 69 -15.60 -6.81 1.27
CA SER A 69 -14.83 -7.22 0.10
C SER A 69 -15.53 -8.30 -0.71
N ASN A 70 -15.49 -8.15 -2.04
CA ASN A 70 -15.88 -9.20 -2.96
C ASN A 70 -14.85 -10.34 -2.89
N ILE A 71 -15.23 -11.57 -3.23
CA ILE A 71 -14.40 -12.79 -3.10
C ILE A 71 -13.01 -12.61 -3.76
N GLY A 72 -12.94 -11.89 -4.89
CA GLY A 72 -11.67 -11.59 -5.56
C GLY A 72 -10.74 -10.67 -4.76
N ILE A 73 -11.30 -9.70 -4.03
CA ILE A 73 -10.53 -8.78 -3.18
C ILE A 73 -9.99 -9.53 -1.96
N LEU A 74 -10.80 -10.43 -1.38
CA LEU A 74 -10.39 -11.28 -0.28
C LEU A 74 -9.23 -12.21 -0.66
N LYS A 75 -9.26 -12.78 -1.88
CA LYS A 75 -8.15 -13.57 -2.42
C LYS A 75 -6.85 -12.78 -2.53
N ASN A 76 -6.94 -11.52 -2.98
CA ASN A 76 -5.76 -10.65 -3.06
C ASN A 76 -5.25 -10.24 -1.67
N ALA A 77 -6.15 -9.94 -0.74
CA ALA A 77 -5.79 -9.67 0.65
C ALA A 77 -5.03 -10.85 1.27
N LEU A 78 -5.54 -12.06 1.07
CA LEU A 78 -4.93 -13.29 1.60
C LEU A 78 -3.53 -13.53 1.01
N LYS A 79 -3.32 -13.25 -0.28
CA LYS A 79 -1.97 -13.27 -0.87
C LYS A 79 -1.04 -12.28 -0.16
N THR A 80 -1.49 -11.05 0.07
CA THR A 80 -0.69 -10.04 0.79
C THR A 80 -0.36 -10.48 2.21
N TYR A 81 -1.32 -11.05 2.94
CA TYR A 81 -1.08 -11.61 4.28
C TYR A 81 -0.06 -12.75 4.26
N LEU A 82 -0.11 -13.64 3.26
CA LEU A 82 0.89 -14.69 3.11
C LEU A 82 2.29 -14.11 2.88
N TYR A 83 2.43 -13.10 2.01
CA TYR A 83 3.71 -12.42 1.78
C TYR A 83 4.23 -11.74 3.04
N VAL A 84 3.38 -11.02 3.78
CA VAL A 84 3.82 -10.36 5.02
C VAL A 84 4.25 -11.40 6.07
N ASN A 85 3.53 -12.52 6.17
CA ASN A 85 3.90 -13.59 7.08
C ASN A 85 5.23 -14.27 6.72
N THR A 86 5.52 -14.49 5.43
CA THR A 86 6.81 -15.06 5.03
C THR A 86 7.95 -14.10 5.35
N PHE A 87 7.79 -12.79 5.09
CA PHE A 87 8.77 -11.79 5.52
C PHE A 87 8.93 -11.72 7.05
N ALA A 88 7.82 -11.79 7.79
CA ALA A 88 7.86 -11.79 9.25
C ALA A 88 8.61 -13.01 9.80
N PHE A 89 8.43 -14.18 9.18
CA PHE A 89 9.20 -15.38 9.52
C PHE A 89 10.70 -15.16 9.30
N PHE A 90 11.12 -14.60 8.15
CA PHE A 90 12.52 -14.26 7.90
C PHE A 90 13.08 -13.25 8.91
N LEU A 91 12.27 -12.27 9.33
CA LEU A 91 12.66 -11.31 10.38
C LEU A 91 12.77 -11.94 11.77
N GLY A 92 12.05 -13.04 12.02
CA GLY A 92 12.16 -13.83 13.24
C GLY A 92 13.36 -14.77 13.27
N LEU A 93 13.88 -15.22 12.11
CA LEU A 93 14.99 -16.18 12.05
C LEU A 93 16.26 -15.78 12.84
N PRO A 94 16.69 -14.51 12.90
CA PRO A 94 17.83 -14.11 13.73
C PRO A 94 17.71 -14.53 15.20
N THR A 95 16.50 -14.72 15.74
CA THR A 95 16.32 -15.15 17.13
C THR A 95 16.85 -16.56 17.40
N LEU A 96 16.96 -17.42 16.36
CA LEU A 96 17.59 -18.75 16.44
C LEU A 96 19.06 -18.69 16.84
N PHE A 97 19.75 -17.59 16.50
CA PHE A 97 21.17 -17.42 16.80
C PHE A 97 21.40 -16.71 18.14
N ILE A 98 20.40 -15.97 18.63
CA ILE A 98 20.49 -15.15 19.84
C ILE A 98 20.06 -15.95 21.08
N TYR A 99 18.98 -16.73 20.98
CA TYR A 99 18.45 -17.50 22.10
C TYR A 99 18.88 -18.97 22.01
N ARG A 100 19.50 -19.49 23.08
CA ARG A 100 19.93 -20.89 23.20
C ARG A 100 18.86 -21.83 23.80
N SER A 101 17.68 -21.31 24.15
CA SER A 101 16.62 -22.03 24.88
C SER A 101 15.46 -22.50 24.00
N SER A 102 14.54 -23.28 24.58
CA SER A 102 13.28 -23.73 23.98
C SER A 102 12.33 -22.60 23.54
N ASP A 103 12.59 -21.36 23.95
CA ASP A 103 11.69 -20.21 23.73
C ASP A 103 11.87 -19.58 22.35
N VAL A 104 12.81 -20.09 21.54
CA VAL A 104 13.06 -19.58 20.19
C VAL A 104 11.80 -19.64 19.33
N LEU A 105 11.05 -20.74 19.36
CA LEU A 105 9.80 -20.86 18.59
C LEU A 105 8.75 -19.85 19.04
N ILE A 106 8.66 -19.58 20.35
CA ILE A 106 7.74 -18.59 20.91
C ILE A 106 8.12 -17.18 20.45
N SER A 107 9.42 -16.87 20.44
CA SER A 107 9.92 -15.57 19.94
C SER A 107 9.64 -15.35 18.45
N ILE A 108 9.78 -16.38 17.62
CA ILE A 108 9.45 -16.32 16.19
C ILE A 108 7.94 -16.11 16.03
N LEU A 109 7.12 -16.87 16.76
CA LEU A 109 5.67 -16.71 16.71
C LEU A 109 5.24 -15.32 17.16
N GLU A 110 5.87 -14.76 18.20
CA GLU A 110 5.58 -13.42 18.69
C GLU A 110 5.96 -12.33 17.68
N THR A 111 7.11 -12.44 17.02
CA THR A 111 7.50 -11.50 15.96
C THR A 111 6.51 -11.57 14.80
N MET A 112 6.13 -12.78 14.36
CA MET A 112 5.11 -12.97 13.33
C MET A 112 3.77 -12.35 13.73
N LEU A 113 3.33 -12.57 14.96
CA LEU A 113 2.05 -12.08 15.48
C LEU A 113 2.05 -10.55 15.64
N THR A 114 3.20 -9.96 15.97
CA THR A 114 3.38 -8.49 16.06
C THR A 114 3.36 -7.86 14.68
N VAL A 115 4.10 -8.42 13.71
CA VAL A 115 4.14 -7.92 12.33
C VAL A 115 2.77 -8.06 11.67
N THR A 116 2.06 -9.17 11.89
CA THR A 116 0.70 -9.34 11.35
C THR A 116 -0.30 -8.38 11.97
N ALA A 117 -0.28 -8.18 13.29
CA ALA A 117 -1.18 -7.23 13.95
C ALA A 117 -0.92 -5.79 13.51
N ALA A 118 0.33 -5.39 13.31
CA ALA A 118 0.67 -4.05 12.82
C ALA A 118 0.31 -3.86 11.35
N SER A 119 0.56 -4.87 10.50
CA SER A 119 0.31 -4.78 9.06
C SER A 119 -1.15 -4.92 8.67
N SER A 120 -1.97 -5.64 9.44
CA SER A 120 -3.36 -5.91 9.10
C SER A 120 -4.24 -4.66 8.90
N PRO A 121 -4.24 -3.63 9.79
CA PRO A 121 -5.00 -2.40 9.55
C PRO A 121 -4.49 -1.60 8.34
N MET A 122 -3.20 -1.71 7.99
CA MET A 122 -2.64 -1.08 6.79
C MET A 122 -3.03 -1.80 5.51
N ILE A 123 -3.03 -3.13 5.51
CA ILE A 123 -3.52 -3.94 4.38
C ILE A 123 -4.97 -3.58 4.07
N VAL A 124 -5.82 -3.51 5.11
CA VAL A 124 -7.23 -3.10 4.98
C VAL A 124 -7.34 -1.70 4.37
N LEU A 125 -6.53 -0.74 4.83
CA LEU A 125 -6.49 0.62 4.31
C LEU A 125 -6.13 0.66 2.82
N PHE A 126 -5.05 -0.01 2.42
CA PHE A 126 -4.63 -0.02 1.01
C PHE A 126 -5.68 -0.65 0.10
N ILE A 127 -6.32 -1.73 0.55
CA ILE A 127 -7.31 -2.46 -0.24
C ILE A 127 -8.62 -1.69 -0.39
N LEU A 128 -9.12 -1.08 0.70
CA LEU A 128 -10.42 -0.40 0.70
C LEU A 128 -10.38 0.98 0.06
N ILE A 129 -9.30 1.72 0.30
CA ILE A 129 -9.23 3.16 -0.03
C ILE A 129 -8.41 3.39 -1.29
N GLY A 130 -7.38 2.59 -1.51
CA GLY A 130 -6.39 2.81 -2.56
C GLY A 130 -5.49 4.02 -2.28
N LEU A 131 -4.36 4.08 -2.99
CA LEU A 131 -3.36 5.13 -2.83
C LEU A 131 -3.93 6.54 -3.05
N ARG A 132 -4.82 6.72 -4.02
CA ARG A 132 -5.38 8.03 -4.38
C ARG A 132 -6.12 8.72 -3.23
N ASN A 133 -6.91 7.98 -2.46
CA ASN A 133 -7.69 8.57 -1.38
C ASN A 133 -6.85 8.76 -0.10
N ILE A 134 -5.76 8.01 0.07
CA ILE A 134 -4.73 8.29 1.08
C ILE A 134 -4.08 9.65 0.80
N VAL A 135 -3.84 9.99 -0.46
CA VAL A 135 -3.31 11.32 -0.82
C VAL A 135 -4.25 12.46 -0.45
N LYS A 136 -5.56 12.28 -0.64
CA LYS A 136 -6.54 13.26 -0.16
C LYS A 136 -6.47 13.43 1.36
N ALA A 137 -6.22 12.34 2.09
CA ALA A 137 -5.99 12.42 3.53
C ALA A 137 -4.68 13.18 3.87
N LEU A 138 -3.62 13.03 3.06
CA LEU A 138 -2.38 13.80 3.20
C LEU A 138 -2.54 15.29 2.89
N GLY A 139 -3.47 15.65 2.00
CA GLY A 139 -3.78 17.05 1.67
C GLY A 139 -4.27 17.90 2.82
N TYR A 140 -4.81 17.28 3.86
CA TYR A 140 -5.14 17.99 5.11
C TYR A 140 -3.91 18.45 5.88
N PHE A 141 -2.77 17.75 5.75
CA PHE A 141 -1.52 18.15 6.39
C PHE A 141 -0.72 19.14 5.52
N SER A 142 -0.68 18.92 4.20
CA SER A 142 -0.01 19.82 3.27
C SER A 142 -0.55 19.67 1.85
N LYS A 143 -1.10 20.76 1.30
CA LYS A 143 -1.57 20.83 -0.09
C LYS A 143 -0.45 20.63 -1.11
N HIS A 144 0.76 21.06 -0.77
CA HIS A 144 1.91 20.88 -1.65
C HIS A 144 2.27 19.40 -1.78
N LEU A 145 2.26 18.65 -0.66
CA LEU A 145 2.47 17.20 -0.67
C LEU A 145 1.35 16.47 -1.41
N GLU A 146 0.09 16.88 -1.22
CA GLU A 146 -1.03 16.30 -1.98
C GLU A 146 -0.82 16.43 -3.48
N THR A 147 -0.40 17.60 -3.93
CA THR A 147 -0.23 17.87 -5.37
C THR A 147 0.91 17.02 -5.93
N ILE A 148 2.07 16.99 -5.26
CA ILE A 148 3.21 16.16 -5.69
C ILE A 148 2.83 14.67 -5.72
N VAL A 149 2.24 14.17 -4.63
CA VAL A 149 1.95 12.74 -4.49
C VAL A 149 0.77 12.32 -5.38
N SER A 150 -0.18 13.21 -5.65
CA SER A 150 -1.28 12.96 -6.59
C SER A 150 -0.78 12.84 -8.04
N ILE A 151 0.12 13.73 -8.46
CA ILE A 151 0.79 13.64 -9.77
C ILE A 151 1.59 12.34 -9.84
N PHE A 152 2.34 12.00 -8.79
CA PHE A 152 3.11 10.76 -8.73
C PHE A 152 2.21 9.53 -8.91
N ILE A 153 1.13 9.39 -8.13
CA ILE A 153 0.21 8.24 -8.24
C ILE A 153 -0.49 8.18 -9.59
N ALA A 154 -0.87 9.32 -10.17
CA ALA A 154 -1.45 9.37 -11.51
C ALA A 154 -0.45 8.89 -12.60
N LEU A 155 0.85 9.09 -12.38
CA LEU A 155 1.90 8.68 -13.31
C LEU A 155 2.35 7.23 -13.17
N ILE A 156 2.23 6.61 -12.00
CA ILE A 156 2.60 5.20 -11.77
C ILE A 156 2.06 4.25 -12.85
N PRO A 157 0.74 4.19 -13.14
CA PRO A 157 0.22 3.24 -14.12
C PRO A 157 0.70 3.56 -15.54
N LYS A 158 0.83 4.85 -15.89
CA LYS A 158 1.32 5.28 -17.20
C LYS A 158 2.78 4.90 -17.41
N LEU A 159 3.62 5.11 -16.39
CA LEU A 159 5.03 4.73 -16.41
C LEU A 159 5.21 3.21 -16.45
N SER A 160 4.41 2.47 -15.68
CA SER A 160 4.43 1.01 -15.71
C SER A 160 4.20 0.45 -17.11
N ARG A 161 3.23 1.01 -17.86
CA ARG A 161 2.96 0.62 -19.26
C ARG A 161 4.13 0.97 -20.20
N ILE A 162 4.70 2.17 -20.08
CA ILE A 162 5.86 2.57 -20.90
C ILE A 162 7.05 1.65 -20.64
N VAL A 163 7.38 1.39 -19.37
CA VAL A 163 8.47 0.48 -18.99
C VAL A 163 8.21 -0.93 -19.51
N SER A 164 6.98 -1.41 -19.41
CA SER A 164 6.54 -2.69 -19.95
C SER A 164 6.79 -2.81 -21.45
N ASP A 165 6.36 -1.81 -22.22
CA ASP A 165 6.54 -1.80 -23.68
C ASP A 165 8.03 -1.73 -24.07
N ILE A 166 8.84 -0.96 -23.35
CA ILE A 166 10.29 -0.90 -23.55
C ILE A 166 10.92 -2.26 -23.28
N ILE A 167 10.57 -2.92 -22.18
CA ILE A 167 11.10 -4.25 -21.84
C ILE A 167 10.73 -5.26 -22.92
N ILE A 168 9.48 -5.27 -23.37
CA ILE A 168 9.01 -6.18 -24.43
C ILE A 168 9.77 -5.91 -25.75
N ALA A 169 9.94 -4.64 -26.14
CA ALA A 169 10.68 -4.25 -27.34
C ALA A 169 12.17 -4.60 -27.28
N ARG A 170 12.78 -4.59 -26.08
CA ARG A 170 14.17 -4.98 -25.88
C ARG A 170 14.32 -6.51 -25.86
N MET A 171 13.40 -7.22 -25.20
CA MET A 171 13.38 -8.69 -25.21
C MET A 171 13.15 -9.25 -26.62
N SER A 172 12.28 -8.63 -27.44
CA SER A 172 12.04 -9.06 -28.82
C SER A 172 13.23 -8.84 -29.75
N ARG A 173 14.16 -7.94 -29.43
CA ARG A 173 15.41 -7.75 -30.17
C ARG A 173 16.51 -8.72 -29.73
N ASN A 174 16.44 -9.25 -28.51
CA ASN A 174 17.49 -10.07 -27.92
C ASN A 174 17.10 -11.56 -27.84
N ILE A 175 16.60 -12.10 -28.96
CA ILE A 175 15.90 -13.40 -29.10
C ILE A 175 16.75 -14.62 -28.66
N GLY A 176 18.07 -14.49 -28.46
CA GLY A 176 18.96 -15.63 -28.17
C GLY A 176 19.58 -15.69 -26.77
N GLY A 177 19.36 -14.71 -25.89
CA GLY A 177 20.16 -14.57 -24.66
C GLY A 177 19.40 -14.84 -23.38
N ASN A 178 19.14 -16.10 -23.03
CA ASN A 178 18.50 -16.48 -21.76
C ASN A 178 19.50 -16.52 -20.57
N ASN A 179 20.48 -15.62 -20.56
CA ASN A 179 21.51 -15.54 -19.52
C ASN A 179 21.17 -14.44 -18.50
N ILE A 180 21.42 -14.68 -17.22
CA ILE A 180 21.21 -13.69 -16.14
C ILE A 180 21.89 -12.35 -16.48
N ARG A 181 23.09 -12.38 -17.07
CA ARG A 181 23.84 -11.18 -17.48
C ARG A 181 23.13 -10.36 -18.58
N SER A 182 22.51 -11.02 -19.58
CA SER A 182 21.77 -10.31 -20.62
C SER A 182 20.46 -9.73 -20.05
N THR A 183 19.81 -10.42 -19.12
CA THR A 183 18.63 -9.89 -18.42
C THR A 183 18.96 -8.60 -17.65
N TRP A 184 20.07 -8.57 -16.90
CA TRP A 184 20.51 -7.35 -16.21
C TRP A 184 20.85 -6.22 -17.16
N SER A 185 21.52 -6.53 -18.28
CA SER A 185 21.82 -5.52 -19.31
C SER A 185 20.55 -4.94 -19.91
N ILE A 186 19.58 -5.78 -20.29
CA ILE A 186 18.27 -5.33 -20.80
C ILE A 186 17.60 -4.42 -19.77
N LEU A 187 17.57 -4.83 -18.50
CA LEU A 187 16.89 -4.09 -17.43
C LEU A 187 17.54 -2.73 -17.18
N SER A 188 18.89 -2.66 -17.19
CA SER A 188 19.62 -1.39 -17.06
C SER A 188 19.35 -0.41 -18.21
N ILE A 189 19.29 -0.91 -19.44
CA ILE A 189 19.00 -0.11 -20.63
C ILE A 189 17.54 0.34 -20.61
N SER A 190 16.61 -0.54 -20.21
CA SER A 190 15.20 -0.19 -20.05
C SER A 190 14.97 0.89 -19.00
N ILE A 191 15.73 0.90 -17.90
CA ILE A 191 15.69 1.98 -16.90
C ILE A 191 16.20 3.29 -17.49
N ALA A 192 17.31 3.27 -18.23
CA ALA A 192 17.85 4.47 -18.87
C ALA A 192 16.86 5.07 -19.88
N ASP A 193 16.28 4.25 -20.75
CA ASP A 193 15.24 4.67 -21.69
C ASP A 193 14.01 5.22 -20.95
N ALA A 194 13.59 4.55 -19.87
CA ALA A 194 12.46 5.01 -19.06
C ALA A 194 12.71 6.40 -18.44
N ILE A 195 13.93 6.68 -17.98
CA ILE A 195 14.33 8.00 -17.44
C ILE A 195 14.25 9.08 -18.52
N VAL A 196 14.68 8.78 -19.76
CA VAL A 196 14.57 9.73 -20.88
C VAL A 196 13.09 10.03 -21.19
N HIS A 197 12.26 8.99 -21.24
CA HIS A 197 10.82 9.14 -21.46
C HIS A 197 10.11 9.89 -20.32
N THR A 198 10.49 9.63 -19.05
CA THR A 198 9.90 10.34 -17.90
C THR A 198 10.29 11.82 -17.90
N ASN A 199 11.51 12.16 -18.32
CA ASN A 199 11.96 13.54 -18.43
C ASN A 199 11.22 14.32 -19.54
N ALA A 200 11.03 13.72 -20.71
CA ALA A 200 10.20 14.33 -21.75
C ALA A 200 8.74 14.52 -21.29
N LEU A 201 8.23 13.55 -20.54
CA LEU A 201 6.88 13.60 -19.99
C LEU A 201 6.73 14.66 -18.89
N SER A 202 7.74 14.85 -18.03
CA SER A 202 7.72 15.88 -16.99
C SER A 202 7.71 17.28 -17.60
N GLN A 203 8.53 17.54 -18.63
CA GLN A 203 8.55 18.81 -19.36
C GLN A 203 7.18 19.14 -19.97
N ASN A 204 6.56 18.17 -20.64
CA ASN A 204 5.22 18.33 -21.21
C ASN A 204 4.16 18.60 -20.13
N LEU A 205 4.26 17.93 -18.98
CA LEU A 205 3.36 18.18 -17.84
C LEU A 205 3.55 19.58 -17.27
N THR A 206 4.79 20.04 -17.12
CA THR A 206 5.09 21.39 -16.64
C THR A 206 4.52 22.44 -17.60
N LEU A 207 4.73 22.29 -18.91
CA LEU A 207 4.16 23.18 -19.93
C LEU A 207 2.62 23.17 -19.89
N ALA A 208 2.01 21.99 -19.74
CA ALA A 208 0.56 21.86 -19.65
C ALA A 208 -0.02 22.52 -18.38
N ILE A 209 0.65 22.38 -17.24
CA ILE A 209 0.26 23.02 -15.96
C ILE A 209 0.37 24.54 -16.10
N MET A 210 1.49 25.04 -16.64
CA MET A 210 1.70 26.46 -16.89
C MET A 210 0.67 27.03 -17.85
N SER A 211 0.29 26.29 -18.90
CA SER A 211 -0.71 26.74 -19.89
C SER A 211 -2.13 26.85 -19.34
N ARG A 212 -2.43 26.18 -18.22
CA ARG A 212 -3.77 26.14 -17.62
C ARG A 212 -3.94 27.12 -16.45
N ASP A 213 -2.94 27.95 -16.16
CA ASP A 213 -2.91 28.81 -14.96
C ASP A 213 -3.31 28.06 -13.68
N ILE A 214 -2.98 26.76 -13.59
CA ILE A 214 -3.16 25.98 -12.36
C ILE A 214 -2.07 26.46 -11.40
N GLY A 215 -2.32 27.61 -10.76
CA GLY A 215 -1.51 28.10 -9.66
C GLY A 215 -1.55 27.07 -8.54
N SER A 216 -0.44 26.93 -7.81
CA SER A 216 -0.25 25.97 -6.70
C SER A 216 -1.22 26.11 -5.52
N ASN A 217 -2.24 26.97 -5.64
CA ASN A 217 -3.13 27.42 -4.59
C ASN A 217 -4.59 27.55 -5.05
N GLU A 218 -5.08 26.67 -5.92
CA GLU A 218 -6.53 26.48 -6.00
C GLU A 218 -7.01 25.93 -4.64
N ASN A 219 -7.52 26.84 -3.82
CA ASN A 219 -8.21 26.55 -2.58
C ASN A 219 -9.55 25.86 -2.92
N SER A 220 -9.48 24.64 -3.44
CA SER A 220 -10.64 23.76 -3.46
C SER A 220 -11.06 23.55 -2.01
N LYS A 221 -12.19 24.16 -1.62
CA LYS A 221 -12.79 23.96 -0.32
C LYS A 221 -13.38 22.56 -0.32
N THR A 222 -12.57 21.56 0.01
CA THR A 222 -13.06 20.22 0.29
C THR A 222 -13.78 20.26 1.64
N CYS A 223 -15.10 20.49 1.63
CA CYS A 223 -15.91 20.40 2.84
C CYS A 223 -15.88 18.96 3.36
N ILE A 224 -15.34 18.78 4.57
CA ILE A 224 -15.29 17.50 5.26
C ILE A 224 -16.67 17.22 5.85
N GLY A 225 -17.49 16.43 5.15
CA GLY A 225 -18.72 15.90 5.73
C GLY A 225 -18.40 14.66 6.56
N PHE A 226 -18.30 14.80 7.88
CA PHE A 226 -18.24 13.64 8.79
C PHE A 226 -19.57 12.88 8.73
N LYS A 227 -19.48 11.57 8.50
CA LYS A 227 -20.62 10.66 8.45
C LYS A 227 -20.75 9.91 9.77
N PRO A 228 -21.94 9.43 10.15
CA PRO A 228 -22.12 8.69 11.41
C PRO A 228 -21.22 7.45 11.52
N LEU A 229 -20.93 6.79 10.39
CA LEU A 229 -19.99 5.65 10.35
C LEU A 229 -18.55 6.06 10.69
N ASP A 230 -18.14 7.30 10.40
CA ASP A 230 -16.80 7.81 10.74
C ASP A 230 -16.64 7.90 12.26
N ILE A 231 -17.69 8.36 12.96
CA ILE A 231 -17.70 8.50 14.42
C ILE A 231 -17.62 7.12 15.08
N ILE A 232 -18.41 6.15 14.59
CA ILE A 232 -18.38 4.78 15.11
C ILE A 232 -17.00 4.15 14.94
N LEU A 233 -16.36 4.33 13.77
CA LEU A 233 -15.03 3.82 13.50
C LEU A 233 -13.97 4.43 14.44
N LEU A 234 -14.03 5.76 14.66
CA LEU A 234 -13.12 6.45 15.58
C LEU A 234 -13.33 6.03 17.03
N LEU A 235 -14.58 5.85 17.47
CA LEU A 235 -14.88 5.37 18.81
C LEU A 235 -14.41 3.91 19.02
N ALA A 236 -14.62 3.04 18.04
CA ALA A 236 -14.15 1.66 18.10
C ALA A 236 -12.62 1.59 18.17
N THR A 237 -11.92 2.38 17.34
CA THR A 237 -10.46 2.40 17.34
C THR A 237 -9.85 3.03 18.58
N SER A 238 -10.45 4.12 19.10
CA SER A 238 -10.00 4.71 20.36
C SER A 238 -10.21 3.77 21.55
N TYR A 239 -11.32 3.02 21.59
CA TYR A 239 -11.55 2.01 22.61
C TYR A 239 -10.47 0.91 22.60
N VAL A 240 -10.11 0.38 21.43
CA VAL A 240 -9.02 -0.61 21.30
C VAL A 240 -7.68 -0.03 21.75
N MET A 241 -7.39 1.23 21.42
CA MET A 241 -6.17 1.91 21.85
C MET A 241 -6.12 2.08 23.38
N VAL A 242 -7.23 2.48 24.00
CA VAL A 242 -7.32 2.61 25.46
C VAL A 242 -7.12 1.25 26.14
N LEU A 243 -7.73 0.19 25.62
CA LEU A 243 -7.46 -1.17 26.10
C LEU A 243 -5.98 -1.52 25.97
N GLY A 244 -5.32 -1.15 24.86
CA GLY A 244 -3.89 -1.32 24.66
C GLY A 244 -3.05 -0.63 25.74
N LEU A 245 -3.37 0.62 26.05
CA LEU A 245 -2.68 1.40 27.07
C LEU A 245 -2.90 0.86 28.50
N VAL A 246 -4.09 0.34 28.80
CA VAL A 246 -4.39 -0.24 30.11
C VAL A 246 -3.64 -1.56 30.30
N VAL A 247 -3.50 -2.37 29.25
CA VAL A 247 -2.80 -3.66 29.28
C VAL A 247 -1.27 -3.51 29.25
N LEU A 248 -0.76 -2.33 28.89
CA LEU A 248 0.66 -1.96 28.97
C LEU A 248 1.11 -1.61 30.41
N LYS A 249 0.19 -1.35 31.34
CA LYS A 249 0.47 -1.20 32.78
C LYS A 249 0.40 -2.55 33.49
#